data_AF-D7SK67-F1
#
_entry.id   AF-D7SK67-F1
#
_cell.length_a   1.000
_cell.length_b   1.000
_cell.length_c   1.000
_cell.angle_alpha   90.00
_cell.angle_beta   90.00
_cell.angle_gamma   90.00
#
_symmetry.space_group_name_H-M   'P 1'
#
loop_
_entity.id
_entity.type
_entity.pdbx_description
1 polymer ?
#
loop_
_entity_poly.entity_id
_entity_poly.type
_entity_poly.pdbx_seq_one_letter_code
_entity_poly.pdbx_strand_id
1 'polypeptide(L)'
;MAIRAFSRSKIPIFSAKILQNLIKAPIKESTRFQFPVLEVGSYKPLLGSKLYHDGRPRGPLWRGKKLIGKEALFVILGLKRFKDDEENLRKFIKSHVLRLLKMDMVAVLTELERQEEVSLAVEVFRVIRKQDWYKPDVYLYKDLIIALAKCKKMDDAMQLWESMRKEDLFPDYQTYTEVIRGFLRYGSPADAMNIYEDMKKSPDPPEELPFRILLKGLLPHPLLRNRVKQDFEEIFPDRHVYDPPEEIFGVH
;
A
#
# COMPACT_ATOMS: atom_id res chain seq x y z
N MET A 1 20.86 -11.97 58.58
CA MET A 1 20.90 -10.64 59.24
C MET A 1 21.91 -9.77 58.48
N ALA A 2 21.60 -8.48 58.31
CA ALA A 2 22.34 -7.40 57.63
C ALA A 2 21.99 -7.13 56.15
N ILE A 3 21.42 -5.92 55.98
CA ILE A 3 20.94 -5.21 54.80
C ILE A 3 22.07 -4.37 54.20
N ARG A 4 22.08 -4.15 52.88
CA ARG A 4 22.66 -3.01 52.11
C ARG A 4 22.49 -3.31 50.61
N ALA A 5 22.34 -2.41 49.66
CA ALA A 5 21.80 -1.05 49.53
C ALA A 5 21.74 -0.79 48.00
N PHE A 6 20.82 0.04 47.54
CA PHE A 6 20.60 0.40 46.13
C PHE A 6 21.84 1.00 45.43
N SER A 7 22.05 0.66 44.15
CA SER A 7 22.88 1.43 43.21
C SER A 7 22.22 1.49 41.83
N ARG A 8 21.80 2.71 41.44
CA ARG A 8 21.35 3.09 40.10
C ARG A 8 22.57 3.55 39.30
N SER A 9 22.89 2.89 38.18
CA SER A 9 23.91 3.36 37.24
C SER A 9 23.31 4.33 36.23
N LYS A 10 24.07 5.40 35.99
CA LYS A 10 23.71 6.65 35.30
C LYS A 10 24.02 6.56 33.80
N ILE A 11 23.15 7.17 33.00
CA ILE A 11 23.33 7.51 31.59
C ILE A 11 24.23 8.76 31.52
N PRO A 12 25.27 8.83 30.66
CA PRO A 12 25.97 10.07 30.38
C PRO A 12 25.30 10.83 29.23
N ILE A 13 24.81 12.02 29.56
CA ILE A 13 24.36 13.09 28.66
C ILE A 13 25.61 13.87 28.24
N PHE A 14 25.97 13.87 26.95
CA PHE A 14 26.96 14.80 26.41
C PHE A 14 26.29 16.13 26.06
N SER A 15 26.64 17.15 26.83
CA SER A 15 26.11 18.50 26.84
C SER A 15 26.64 19.38 25.70
N ALA A 16 25.73 20.21 25.20
CA ALA A 16 25.92 21.38 24.37
C ALA A 16 27.17 22.23 24.70
N LYS A 17 28.11 22.26 23.74
CA LYS A 17 29.13 23.32 23.58
C LYS A 17 29.50 23.41 22.10
N ILE A 18 28.67 24.09 21.30
CA ILE A 18 29.01 24.89 20.09
C ILE A 18 27.72 25.68 19.80
N LEU A 19 27.42 26.70 20.61
CA LEU A 19 26.34 27.65 20.33
C LEU A 19 26.53 28.97 21.08
N GLN A 20 27.77 29.44 21.14
CA GLN A 20 28.09 30.79 21.58
C GLN A 20 29.22 31.32 20.72
N ASN A 21 28.84 31.85 19.56
CA ASN A 21 29.50 32.95 18.89
C ASN A 21 28.63 33.27 17.68
N LEU A 22 27.90 34.38 17.76
CA LEU A 22 27.33 35.20 16.68
C LEU A 22 26.02 35.87 17.17
N ILE A 23 26.13 36.67 18.23
CA ILE A 23 25.24 37.81 18.44
C ILE A 23 26.12 38.98 18.88
N LYS A 24 26.35 39.94 17.96
CA LYS A 24 26.42 41.38 18.19
C LYS A 24 26.57 42.12 16.82
N ALA A 25 25.45 42.74 16.45
CA ALA A 25 25.06 43.82 15.50
C ALA A 25 26.16 44.75 14.90
N PRO A 26 25.89 45.66 13.91
CA PRO A 26 24.58 46.19 13.48
C PRO A 26 24.34 46.40 11.96
N ILE A 27 23.08 46.72 11.64
CA ILE A 27 22.51 47.10 10.34
C ILE A 27 22.85 48.56 10.02
N LYS A 28 23.19 48.86 8.75
CA LYS A 28 23.17 50.22 8.16
C LYS A 28 22.72 50.16 6.70
N GLU A 29 21.70 50.94 6.37
CA GLU A 29 21.16 51.17 5.02
C GLU A 29 22.12 52.04 4.16
N SER A 30 22.03 51.91 2.83
CA SER A 30 21.88 53.02 1.85
C SER A 30 22.56 52.76 0.48
N THR A 31 21.71 52.75 -0.55
CA THR A 31 21.87 53.31 -1.93
C THR A 31 22.92 52.81 -2.94
N ARG A 32 22.35 52.38 -4.08
CA ARG A 32 22.69 52.65 -5.51
C ARG A 32 24.05 52.17 -6.06
N PHE A 33 23.99 51.29 -7.05
CA PHE A 33 24.60 51.54 -8.38
C PHE A 33 23.81 50.79 -9.47
N GLN A 34 23.70 51.41 -10.64
CA GLN A 34 22.81 51.05 -11.75
C GLN A 34 23.64 50.72 -13.02
N PHE A 35 23.18 49.70 -13.76
CA PHE A 35 23.28 49.46 -15.23
C PHE A 35 24.64 49.05 -15.87
N PRO A 36 24.66 48.38 -17.06
CA PRO A 36 23.60 48.29 -18.07
C PRO A 36 23.26 46.91 -18.67
N VAL A 37 22.12 46.90 -19.37
CA VAL A 37 21.63 45.89 -20.31
C VAL A 37 22.42 45.96 -21.60
N LEU A 38 22.82 44.81 -22.19
CA LEU A 38 23.26 44.71 -23.59
C LEU A 38 22.95 43.32 -24.18
N GLU A 39 21.98 43.36 -25.11
CA GLU A 39 21.80 42.63 -26.36
C GLU A 39 21.74 41.09 -26.47
N VAL A 40 20.64 40.68 -27.10
CA VAL A 40 20.38 39.38 -27.73
C VAL A 40 21.16 39.31 -29.05
N GLY A 41 22.01 38.30 -29.19
CA GLY A 41 22.71 37.99 -30.44
C GLY A 41 22.94 36.48 -30.59
N SER A 42 22.37 35.90 -31.64
CA SER A 42 22.32 34.46 -31.96
C SER A 42 23.64 33.95 -32.54
N TYR A 43 24.17 32.81 -32.07
CA TYR A 43 24.87 31.81 -32.90
C TYR A 43 24.77 30.39 -32.27
N LYS A 44 24.35 29.40 -33.06
CA LYS A 44 24.26 27.95 -32.71
C LYS A 44 25.65 27.29 -32.70
N PRO A 45 25.81 26.14 -32.01
CA PRO A 45 26.36 25.00 -32.72
C PRO A 45 25.61 23.67 -32.52
N LEU A 46 25.99 22.77 -33.42
CA LEU A 46 25.44 21.47 -33.79
C LEU A 46 25.61 20.36 -32.73
N LEU A 47 24.73 19.36 -32.87
CA LEU A 47 24.89 17.93 -32.57
C LEU A 47 25.29 17.50 -31.14
N GLY A 48 24.36 16.83 -30.47
CA GLY A 48 24.64 16.00 -29.30
C GLY A 48 23.38 15.29 -28.85
N SER A 49 23.34 13.97 -29.02
CA SER A 49 22.29 13.08 -28.52
C SER A 49 21.93 13.43 -27.07
N LYS A 50 20.71 13.91 -26.84
CA LYS A 50 20.16 14.07 -25.49
C LYS A 50 19.82 12.69 -24.93
N LEU A 51 20.82 12.02 -24.39
CA LEU A 51 20.63 11.03 -23.33
C LEU A 51 20.14 11.80 -22.10
N TYR A 52 18.83 12.00 -22.00
CA TYR A 52 18.22 12.36 -20.73
C TYR A 52 18.22 11.11 -19.84
N HIS A 53 19.34 10.87 -19.16
CA HIS A 53 19.22 10.38 -17.80
C HIS A 53 18.71 11.59 -17.00
N ASP A 54 17.43 11.55 -16.62
CA ASP A 54 16.86 12.54 -15.73
C ASP A 54 17.67 12.48 -14.44
N GLY A 55 18.50 13.49 -14.20
CA GLY A 55 19.41 13.60 -13.06
C GLY A 55 18.70 13.70 -11.70
N ARG A 56 17.52 13.11 -11.54
CA ARG A 56 16.95 12.80 -10.24
C ARG A 56 17.89 11.77 -9.60
N PRO A 57 18.44 12.05 -8.41
CA PRO A 57 19.15 11.02 -7.68
C PRO A 57 18.16 9.86 -7.51
N ARG A 58 18.47 8.70 -8.09
CA ARG A 58 17.80 7.46 -7.67
C ARG A 58 17.98 7.45 -6.16
N GLY A 59 16.87 7.62 -5.44
CA GLY A 59 16.90 7.58 -3.99
C GLY A 59 17.66 6.32 -3.58
N PRO A 60 18.40 6.34 -2.46
CA PRO A 60 19.09 5.14 -2.01
C PRO A 60 18.11 3.97 -2.03
N LEU A 61 18.52 2.81 -2.56
CA LEU A 61 17.78 1.53 -2.60
C LEU A 61 17.28 1.05 -1.22
N TRP A 62 17.45 1.87 -0.18
CA TRP A 62 17.22 1.63 1.23
C TRP A 62 15.98 2.34 1.78
N ARG A 63 15.20 3.09 0.98
CA ARG A 63 13.89 3.60 1.42
C ARG A 63 12.82 2.51 1.31
N GLY A 64 12.85 1.62 2.29
CA GLY A 64 11.78 0.65 2.61
C GLY A 64 12.32 -0.73 2.96
N LYS A 65 13.20 -0.87 3.97
CA LYS A 65 13.75 -2.18 4.35
C LYS A 65 12.69 -3.05 5.04
N LYS A 66 11.78 -3.65 4.27
CA LYS A 66 11.29 -4.99 4.58
C LYS A 66 12.50 -5.91 4.38
N LEU A 67 13.07 -6.40 5.48
CA LEU A 67 14.25 -7.26 5.42
C LEU A 67 13.84 -8.61 4.83
N ILE A 68 14.06 -8.80 3.53
CA ILE A 68 13.91 -10.11 2.89
C ILE A 68 15.15 -10.94 3.22
N GLY A 69 14.95 -12.08 3.87
CA GLY A 69 16.01 -13.03 4.17
C GLY A 69 16.66 -13.61 2.92
N LYS A 70 17.89 -14.13 3.03
CA LYS A 70 18.58 -14.76 1.89
C LYS A 70 17.81 -15.97 1.35
N GLU A 71 17.17 -16.73 2.24
CA GLU A 71 16.34 -17.88 1.86
C GLU A 71 15.07 -17.45 1.13
N ALA A 72 14.36 -16.45 1.67
CA ALA A 72 13.21 -15.84 0.98
C ALA A 72 13.59 -15.34 -0.42
N LEU A 73 14.72 -14.63 -0.54
CA LEU A 73 15.20 -14.13 -1.83
C LEU A 73 15.50 -15.26 -2.83
N PHE A 74 16.19 -16.31 -2.37
CA PHE A 74 16.46 -17.49 -3.19
C PHE A 74 15.15 -18.14 -3.69
N VAL A 75 14.16 -18.25 -2.81
CA VAL A 75 12.86 -18.82 -3.16
C VAL A 75 12.10 -17.94 -4.14
N ILE A 76 12.04 -16.62 -3.94
CA ILE A 76 11.37 -15.69 -4.88
C ILE A 76 11.97 -15.85 -6.29
N LEU A 77 13.30 -15.85 -6.40
CA LEU A 77 13.98 -16.01 -7.67
C LEU A 77 13.71 -17.37 -8.31
N GLY A 78 13.72 -18.45 -7.52
CA GLY A 78 13.43 -19.79 -8.01
C GLY A 78 11.98 -19.96 -8.48
N LEU A 79 11.01 -19.45 -7.72
CA LEU A 79 9.59 -19.47 -8.10
C LEU A 79 9.36 -18.74 -9.42
N LYS A 80 9.97 -17.57 -9.59
CA LYS A 80 9.87 -16.81 -10.85
C LYS A 80 10.56 -17.50 -12.01
N ARG A 81 11.68 -18.18 -11.77
CA ARG A 81 12.40 -18.94 -12.80
C ARG A 81 11.58 -20.12 -13.34
N PHE A 82 10.83 -20.80 -12.49
CA PHE A 82 10.02 -21.97 -12.87
C PHE A 82 8.54 -21.63 -13.11
N LYS A 83 8.18 -20.35 -13.27
CA LYS A 83 6.78 -19.91 -13.40
C LYS A 83 6.03 -20.60 -14.53
N ASP A 84 6.71 -20.84 -15.66
CA ASP A 84 6.11 -21.44 -16.86
C ASP A 84 6.23 -22.98 -16.90
N ASP A 85 6.96 -23.58 -15.95
CA ASP A 85 7.19 -25.03 -15.88
C ASP A 85 6.55 -25.58 -14.60
N GLU A 86 5.32 -26.08 -14.73
CA GLU A 86 4.55 -26.57 -13.58
C GLU A 86 5.22 -27.73 -12.85
N GLU A 87 5.90 -28.63 -13.54
CA GLU A 87 6.50 -29.80 -12.91
C GLU A 87 7.69 -29.39 -12.05
N ASN A 88 8.57 -28.56 -12.60
CA ASN A 88 9.71 -28.03 -11.87
C ASN A 88 9.29 -27.05 -10.78
N LEU A 89 8.23 -26.26 -10.99
CA LEU A 89 7.66 -25.39 -9.96
C LEU A 89 7.16 -26.20 -8.76
N ARG A 90 6.38 -27.26 -8.99
CA ARG A 90 5.88 -28.14 -7.93
C ARG A 90 7.02 -28.83 -7.17
N LYS A 91 8.06 -29.29 -7.87
CA LYS A 91 9.28 -29.85 -7.24
C LYS A 91 10.00 -28.80 -6.40
N PHE A 92 10.16 -27.59 -6.93
CA PHE A 92 10.82 -26.49 -6.23
C PHE A 92 10.07 -26.07 -4.96
N ILE A 93 8.74 -25.97 -5.03
CA ILE A 93 7.88 -25.67 -3.88
C ILE A 93 8.07 -26.72 -2.78
N LYS A 94 8.02 -28.01 -3.13
CA LYS A 94 8.20 -29.10 -2.16
C LYS A 94 9.57 -29.08 -1.49
N SER A 95 10.62 -28.81 -2.25
CA SER A 95 12.00 -28.85 -1.74
C SER A 95 12.42 -27.59 -0.99
N HIS A 96 12.01 -26.41 -1.45
CA HIS A 96 12.56 -25.14 -0.97
C HIS A 96 11.54 -24.24 -0.27
N VAL A 97 10.26 -24.25 -0.67
CA VAL A 97 9.25 -23.40 -0.04
C VAL A 97 8.78 -24.01 1.28
N LEU A 98 8.49 -25.32 1.31
CA LEU A 98 7.95 -25.99 2.51
C LEU A 98 8.87 -25.93 3.73
N ARG A 99 10.18 -25.77 3.54
CA ARG A 99 11.17 -25.69 4.63
C ARG A 99 11.40 -24.26 5.15
N LEU A 100 10.78 -23.25 4.53
CA LEU A 100 10.93 -21.86 4.96
C LEU A 100 10.30 -21.64 6.34
N LEU A 101 10.89 -20.72 7.10
CA LEU A 101 10.29 -20.25 8.34
C LEU A 101 9.08 -19.33 8.05
N LYS A 102 8.19 -19.17 9.03
CA LYS A 102 7.00 -18.31 8.95
C LYS A 102 7.31 -16.92 8.38
N MET A 103 8.34 -16.26 8.93
CA MET A 103 8.72 -14.90 8.51
C MET A 103 9.15 -14.85 7.05
N ASP A 104 9.92 -15.84 6.59
CA ASP A 104 10.37 -15.90 5.21
C ASP A 104 9.23 -16.26 4.26
N MET A 105 8.34 -17.20 4.60
CA MET A 105 7.16 -17.51 3.78
C MET A 105 6.26 -16.28 3.59
N VAL A 106 5.98 -15.54 4.66
CA VAL A 106 5.20 -14.29 4.59
C VAL A 106 5.95 -13.23 3.79
N ALA A 107 7.27 -13.11 3.94
CA ALA A 107 8.07 -12.19 3.13
C ALA A 107 8.02 -12.54 1.64
N VAL A 108 8.14 -13.82 1.28
CA VAL A 108 8.00 -14.33 -0.10
C VAL A 108 6.63 -13.95 -0.67
N LEU A 109 5.55 -14.27 0.05
CA LEU A 109 4.17 -13.96 -0.37
C LEU A 109 4.02 -12.47 -0.68
N THR A 110 4.39 -11.63 0.29
CA THR A 110 4.21 -10.17 0.17
C THR A 110 5.07 -9.54 -0.93
N GLU A 111 6.24 -10.11 -1.23
CA GLU A 111 7.08 -9.63 -2.33
C GLU A 111 6.52 -10.06 -3.69
N LEU A 112 5.93 -11.25 -3.79
CA LEU A 112 5.22 -11.69 -5.00
C LEU A 112 3.99 -10.83 -5.26
N GLU A 113 3.20 -10.50 -4.23
CA GLU A 113 2.08 -9.57 -4.31
C GLU A 113 2.53 -8.18 -4.78
N ARG A 114 3.63 -7.66 -4.21
CA ARG A 114 4.22 -6.37 -4.59
C ARG A 114 4.69 -6.35 -6.04
N GLN A 115 5.19 -7.48 -6.54
CA GLN A 115 5.62 -7.65 -7.94
C GLN A 115 4.48 -8.02 -8.89
N GLU A 116 3.24 -8.11 -8.39
CA GLU A 116 2.06 -8.49 -9.18
C GLU A 116 2.17 -9.91 -9.78
N GLU A 117 3.01 -10.77 -9.20
CA GLU A 117 3.18 -12.18 -9.56
C GLU A 117 2.09 -13.04 -8.87
N VAL A 118 0.83 -12.67 -9.09
CA VAL A 118 -0.32 -13.16 -8.31
C VAL A 118 -0.56 -14.66 -8.45
N SER A 119 -0.24 -15.27 -9.60
CA SER A 119 -0.36 -16.73 -9.77
C SER A 119 0.56 -17.47 -8.78
N LEU A 120 1.80 -17.00 -8.62
CA LEU A 120 2.75 -17.58 -7.68
C LEU A 120 2.38 -17.23 -6.23
N ALA A 121 1.89 -16.01 -5.99
CA ALA A 121 1.43 -15.58 -4.67
C ALA A 121 0.30 -16.50 -4.15
N VAL A 122 -0.69 -16.84 -5.00
CA VAL A 122 -1.76 -17.78 -4.65
C VAL A 122 -1.22 -19.17 -4.31
N GLU A 123 -0.23 -19.68 -5.05
CA GLU A 123 0.41 -20.97 -4.73
C GLU A 123 1.15 -20.93 -3.38
N VAL A 124 1.90 -19.86 -3.11
CA VAL A 124 2.56 -19.67 -1.80
C VAL A 124 1.53 -19.53 -0.67
N PHE A 125 0.43 -18.81 -0.90
CA PHE A 125 -0.65 -18.69 0.07
C PHE A 125 -1.31 -20.05 0.38
N ARG A 126 -1.53 -20.89 -0.65
CA ARG A 126 -1.99 -22.28 -0.47
C ARG A 126 -1.02 -23.11 0.36
N VAL A 127 0.29 -22.89 0.20
CA VAL A 127 1.32 -23.54 1.03
C VAL A 127 1.27 -23.05 2.47
N ILE A 128 1.13 -21.73 2.69
CA ILE A 128 1.01 -21.11 4.01
C ILE A 128 -0.20 -21.67 4.76
N ARG A 129 -1.37 -21.79 4.11
CA ARG A 129 -2.59 -22.35 4.73
C ARG A 129 -2.45 -23.78 5.24
N LYS A 130 -1.48 -24.53 4.73
CA LYS A 130 -1.21 -25.93 5.13
C LYS A 130 -0.15 -26.05 6.22
N GLN A 131 0.43 -24.94 6.68
CA GLN A 131 1.46 -24.97 7.73
C GLN A 131 0.84 -25.07 9.12
N ASP A 132 1.49 -25.79 10.02
CA ASP A 132 1.01 -26.01 11.39
C ASP A 132 0.89 -24.69 12.20
N TRP A 133 1.73 -23.70 11.88
CA TRP A 133 1.73 -22.40 12.54
C TRP A 133 0.67 -21.43 11.99
N TYR A 134 -0.02 -21.80 10.91
CA TYR A 134 -0.97 -20.91 10.25
C TYR A 134 -2.17 -20.64 11.14
N LYS A 135 -2.54 -19.36 11.20
CA LYS A 135 -3.80 -18.90 11.76
C LYS A 135 -4.45 -18.01 10.71
N PRO A 136 -5.73 -18.21 10.37
CA PRO A 136 -6.47 -17.32 9.50
C PRO A 136 -6.28 -15.86 9.92
N ASP A 137 -5.86 -15.02 8.97
CA ASP A 137 -5.52 -13.61 9.20
C ASP A 137 -6.11 -12.77 8.07
N VAL A 138 -6.98 -11.82 8.45
CA VAL A 138 -7.65 -10.89 7.53
C VAL A 138 -6.64 -10.14 6.67
N TYR A 139 -5.49 -9.74 7.21
CA TYR A 139 -4.52 -8.95 6.46
C TYR A 139 -3.84 -9.75 5.33
N LEU A 140 -3.58 -11.05 5.56
CA LEU A 140 -3.01 -11.91 4.51
C LEU A 140 -4.00 -12.10 3.34
N TYR A 141 -5.29 -12.23 3.63
CA TYR A 141 -6.32 -12.29 2.59
C TYR A 141 -6.46 -10.95 1.87
N LYS A 142 -6.57 -9.85 2.62
CA LYS A 142 -6.73 -8.49 2.10
C LYS A 142 -5.64 -8.12 1.09
N ASP A 143 -4.37 -8.30 1.45
CA ASP A 143 -3.25 -7.89 0.59
C ASP A 143 -3.25 -8.67 -0.73
N LEU A 144 -3.51 -9.98 -0.67
CA LEU A 144 -3.60 -10.86 -1.84
C LEU A 144 -4.82 -10.53 -2.71
N ILE A 145 -5.99 -10.25 -2.12
CA ILE A 145 -7.21 -9.85 -2.84
C ILE A 145 -6.98 -8.54 -3.59
N ILE A 146 -6.36 -7.54 -2.94
CA ILE A 146 -6.02 -6.26 -3.59
C ILE A 146 -4.99 -6.47 -4.71
N ALA A 147 -4.02 -7.37 -4.53
CA ALA A 147 -3.06 -7.73 -5.58
C ALA A 147 -3.74 -8.40 -6.78
N LEU A 148 -4.68 -9.31 -6.56
CA LEU A 148 -5.46 -9.93 -7.63
C LEU A 148 -6.35 -8.92 -8.37
N ALA A 149 -7.00 -8.01 -7.63
CA ALA A 149 -7.79 -6.93 -8.21
C ALA A 149 -6.92 -6.02 -9.10
N LYS A 150 -5.70 -5.68 -8.68
CA LYS A 150 -4.71 -4.94 -9.50
C LYS A 150 -4.42 -5.63 -10.83
N CYS A 151 -4.25 -6.94 -10.79
CA CYS A 151 -4.00 -7.77 -11.97
C CYS A 151 -5.27 -8.10 -12.77
N LYS A 152 -6.42 -7.49 -12.45
CA LYS A 152 -7.73 -7.75 -13.07
C LYS A 152 -8.20 -9.20 -12.98
N LYS A 153 -7.73 -9.95 -11.98
CA LYS A 153 -8.16 -11.34 -11.70
C LYS A 153 -9.30 -11.34 -10.71
N MET A 154 -10.46 -10.83 -11.13
CA MET A 154 -11.54 -10.52 -10.21
C MET A 154 -12.26 -11.75 -9.66
N ASP A 155 -12.40 -12.80 -10.49
CA ASP A 155 -12.96 -14.08 -10.05
C ASP A 155 -12.13 -14.72 -8.93
N ASP A 156 -10.81 -14.72 -9.09
CA ASP A 156 -9.88 -15.23 -8.06
C ASP A 156 -9.94 -14.38 -6.79
N ALA A 157 -10.05 -13.06 -6.94
CA ALA A 157 -10.16 -12.13 -5.81
C ALA A 157 -11.45 -12.39 -5.01
N MET A 158 -12.59 -12.58 -5.68
CA MET A 158 -13.86 -12.90 -5.03
C MET A 158 -13.87 -14.30 -4.42
N GLN A 159 -13.22 -15.29 -5.05
CA GLN A 159 -13.06 -16.62 -4.44
C GLN A 159 -12.26 -16.57 -3.13
N LEU A 160 -11.21 -15.75 -3.06
CA LEU A 160 -10.47 -15.54 -1.82
C LEU A 160 -11.29 -14.79 -0.78
N TRP A 161 -12.07 -13.79 -1.18
CA TRP A 161 -13.00 -13.08 -0.29
C TRP A 161 -14.00 -14.06 0.34
N GLU A 162 -14.60 -14.93 -0.47
CA GLU A 162 -15.52 -15.97 0.03
C GLU A 162 -14.81 -17.02 0.88
N SER A 163 -13.55 -17.37 0.58
CA SER A 163 -12.75 -18.26 1.42
C SER A 163 -12.48 -17.63 2.80
N MET A 164 -12.21 -16.33 2.85
CA MET A 164 -12.02 -15.60 4.11
C MET A 164 -13.29 -15.63 4.96
N ARG A 165 -14.45 -15.41 4.33
CA ARG A 165 -15.76 -15.49 5.00
C ARG A 165 -16.08 -16.88 5.55
N LYS A 166 -15.74 -17.93 4.80
CA LYS A 166 -15.92 -19.34 5.23
C LYS A 166 -15.02 -19.74 6.39
N GLU A 167 -13.94 -19.00 6.64
CA GLU A 167 -13.08 -19.15 7.82
C GLU A 167 -13.57 -18.29 9.00
N ASP A 168 -14.81 -17.76 8.93
CA ASP A 168 -15.45 -16.91 9.93
C ASP A 168 -14.59 -15.69 10.34
N LEU A 169 -13.82 -15.18 9.38
CA LEU A 169 -13.04 -13.96 9.54
C LEU A 169 -13.91 -12.73 9.26
N PHE A 170 -14.02 -11.85 10.26
CA PHE A 170 -14.71 -10.57 10.16
C PHE A 170 -13.72 -9.44 9.88
N PRO A 171 -13.75 -8.82 8.68
CA PRO A 171 -12.86 -7.71 8.37
C PRO A 171 -13.22 -6.45 9.16
N ASP A 172 -12.20 -5.66 9.51
CA ASP A 172 -12.42 -4.32 10.06
C ASP A 172 -12.95 -3.35 8.96
N TYR A 173 -13.53 -2.23 9.39
CA TYR A 173 -14.04 -1.21 8.46
C TYR A 173 -12.96 -0.71 7.48
N GLN A 174 -11.70 -0.69 7.91
CA GLN A 174 -10.56 -0.29 7.09
C GLN A 174 -10.27 -1.31 5.98
N THR A 175 -10.39 -2.60 6.26
CA THR A 175 -10.23 -3.68 5.28
C THR A 175 -11.33 -3.64 4.25
N TYR A 176 -12.60 -3.53 4.67
CA TYR A 176 -13.72 -3.32 3.75
C TYR A 176 -13.48 -2.11 2.84
N THR A 177 -13.10 -0.98 3.43
CA THR A 177 -12.75 0.26 2.72
C THR A 177 -11.69 0.04 1.65
N GLU A 178 -10.57 -0.59 2.01
CA GLU A 178 -9.43 -0.77 1.10
C GLU A 178 -9.75 -1.76 -0.03
N VAL A 179 -10.46 -2.83 0.28
CA VAL A 179 -10.87 -3.82 -0.71
C VAL A 179 -11.89 -3.20 -1.67
N ILE A 180 -12.96 -2.56 -1.18
CA ILE A 180 -13.95 -1.82 -2.00
C ILE A 180 -13.25 -0.82 -2.92
N ARG A 181 -12.31 -0.03 -2.37
CA ARG A 181 -11.51 0.93 -3.16
C ARG A 181 -10.72 0.21 -4.26
N GLY A 182 -10.13 -0.95 -3.97
CA GLY A 182 -9.45 -1.79 -4.93
C GLY A 182 -10.35 -2.17 -6.10
N PHE A 183 -11.49 -2.81 -5.82
CA PHE A 183 -12.43 -3.26 -6.84
C PHE A 183 -12.97 -2.11 -7.71
N LEU A 184 -13.34 -0.98 -7.09
CA LEU A 184 -13.77 0.23 -7.83
C LEU A 184 -12.67 0.77 -8.73
N ARG A 185 -11.41 0.83 -8.25
CA ARG A 185 -10.28 1.35 -9.01
C ARG A 185 -9.91 0.49 -10.21
N TYR A 186 -10.05 -0.83 -10.09
CA TYR A 186 -9.64 -1.78 -11.13
C TYR A 186 -10.79 -2.23 -12.05
N GLY A 187 -11.98 -1.65 -11.88
CA GLY A 187 -13.06 -1.70 -12.88
C GLY A 187 -14.17 -2.71 -12.59
N SER A 188 -14.34 -3.16 -11.36
CA SER A 188 -15.42 -4.09 -10.97
C SER A 188 -16.35 -3.49 -9.92
N PRO A 189 -17.23 -2.55 -10.31
CA PRO A 189 -18.18 -1.92 -9.39
C PRO A 189 -19.22 -2.91 -8.83
N ALA A 190 -19.59 -3.95 -9.59
CA ALA A 190 -20.52 -4.98 -9.14
C ALA A 190 -19.94 -5.77 -7.94
N ASP A 191 -18.68 -6.20 -8.05
CA ASP A 191 -17.98 -6.90 -6.97
C ASP A 191 -17.75 -6.00 -5.75
N ALA A 192 -17.44 -4.72 -5.99
CA ALA A 192 -17.36 -3.73 -4.91
C ALA A 192 -18.70 -3.61 -4.14
N MET A 193 -19.83 -3.68 -4.85
CA MET A 193 -21.15 -3.69 -4.23
C MET A 193 -21.42 -4.98 -3.45
N ASN A 194 -20.97 -6.14 -3.92
CA ASN A 194 -21.08 -7.40 -3.16
C ASN A 194 -20.35 -7.31 -1.81
N ILE A 195 -19.14 -6.75 -1.81
CA ILE A 195 -18.34 -6.53 -0.60
C ILE A 195 -18.99 -5.48 0.32
N TYR A 196 -19.63 -4.46 -0.25
CA TYR A 196 -20.42 -3.49 0.51
C TYR A 196 -21.64 -4.13 1.19
N GLU A 197 -22.36 -5.04 0.52
CA GLU A 197 -23.46 -5.78 1.15
C GLU A 197 -22.97 -6.67 2.29
N ASP A 198 -21.77 -7.25 2.16
CA ASP A 198 -21.15 -8.01 3.24
C ASP A 198 -20.77 -7.09 4.42
N MET A 199 -20.30 -5.87 4.15
CA MET A 199 -20.02 -4.86 5.18
C MET A 199 -21.27 -4.51 5.98
N LYS A 200 -22.43 -4.34 5.32
CA LYS A 200 -23.70 -4.05 6.00
C LYS A 200 -24.17 -5.19 6.92
N LYS A 201 -23.74 -6.43 6.63
CA LYS A 201 -24.05 -7.63 7.42
C LYS A 201 -22.99 -7.93 8.49
N SER A 202 -21.92 -7.13 8.55
CA SER A 202 -20.89 -7.24 9.56
C SER A 202 -21.49 -6.99 10.95
N PRO A 203 -21.00 -7.66 12.01
CA PRO A 203 -21.41 -7.36 13.39
C PRO A 203 -21.03 -5.93 13.80
N ASP A 204 -19.99 -5.37 13.21
CA ASP A 204 -19.53 -4.02 13.51
C ASP A 204 -20.37 -2.97 12.77
N PRO A 205 -20.75 -1.85 13.43
CA PRO A 205 -21.51 -0.80 12.79
C PRO A 205 -20.73 -0.20 11.60
N PRO A 206 -21.39 0.09 10.47
CA PRO A 206 -20.74 0.71 9.33
C PRO A 206 -20.11 2.06 9.71
N GLU A 207 -18.96 2.36 9.11
CA GLU A 207 -18.34 3.69 9.19
C GLU A 207 -18.62 4.52 7.94
N GLU A 208 -18.49 5.84 8.05
CA GLU A 208 -18.75 6.79 6.96
C GLU A 208 -17.75 6.66 5.78
N LEU A 209 -16.48 6.32 6.07
CA LEU A 209 -15.42 6.30 5.06
C LEU A 209 -15.70 5.37 3.86
N PRO A 210 -16.14 4.10 4.04
CA PRO A 210 -16.57 3.23 2.94
C PRO A 210 -17.59 3.88 2.00
N PHE A 211 -18.62 4.55 2.53
CA PHE A 211 -19.66 5.19 1.73
C PHE A 211 -19.11 6.33 0.89
N ARG A 212 -18.22 7.17 1.44
CA ARG A 212 -17.57 8.25 0.68
C ARG A 212 -16.75 7.71 -0.48
N ILE A 213 -16.11 6.55 -0.30
CA ILE A 213 -15.33 5.89 -1.35
C ILE A 213 -16.26 5.33 -2.43
N LEU A 214 -17.36 4.67 -2.05
CA LEU A 214 -18.37 4.16 -2.98
C LEU A 214 -19.00 5.29 -3.79
N LEU A 215 -19.48 6.34 -3.14
CA LEU A 215 -20.15 7.47 -3.82
C LEU A 215 -19.22 8.21 -4.80
N LYS A 216 -17.92 8.24 -4.51
CA LYS A 216 -16.90 8.75 -5.44
C LYS A 216 -16.60 7.77 -6.57
N GLY A 217 -16.43 6.48 -6.27
CA GLY A 217 -16.06 5.47 -7.26
C GLY A 217 -17.20 5.07 -8.19
N LEU A 218 -18.45 5.24 -7.76
CA LEU A 218 -19.67 4.93 -8.51
C LEU A 218 -20.23 6.14 -9.28
N LEU A 219 -19.47 7.23 -9.44
CA LEU A 219 -19.87 8.35 -10.31
C LEU A 219 -20.30 7.90 -11.72
N PRO A 220 -19.62 6.94 -12.38
CA PRO A 220 -20.07 6.41 -13.68
C PRO A 220 -21.31 5.50 -13.61
N HIS A 221 -21.77 5.14 -12.40
CA HIS A 221 -22.84 4.17 -12.15
C HIS A 221 -23.93 4.76 -11.23
N PRO A 222 -24.74 5.71 -11.74
CA PRO A 222 -25.67 6.51 -10.92
C PRO A 222 -26.70 5.66 -10.17
N LEU A 223 -27.15 4.54 -10.75
CA LEU A 223 -28.10 3.64 -10.08
C LEU A 223 -27.52 3.02 -8.80
N LEU A 224 -26.27 2.56 -8.85
CA LEU A 224 -25.58 1.99 -7.68
C LEU A 224 -25.26 3.10 -6.67
N ARG A 225 -24.83 4.26 -7.17
CA ARG A 225 -24.52 5.43 -6.35
C ARG A 225 -25.73 5.90 -5.54
N ASN A 226 -26.89 6.02 -6.17
CA ASN A 226 -28.11 6.47 -5.52
C ASN A 226 -28.56 5.50 -4.42
N ARG A 227 -28.40 4.18 -4.64
CA ARG A 227 -28.65 3.18 -3.61
C ARG A 227 -27.74 3.35 -2.39
N VAL A 228 -26.44 3.54 -2.61
CA VAL A 228 -25.48 3.80 -1.52
C VAL A 228 -25.80 5.11 -0.79
N LYS A 229 -26.27 6.13 -1.51
CA LYS A 229 -26.68 7.40 -0.92
C LYS A 229 -27.90 7.25 -0.01
N GLN A 230 -28.93 6.54 -0.47
CA GLN A 230 -30.12 6.23 0.33
C GLN A 230 -29.74 5.43 1.59
N ASP A 231 -28.95 4.36 1.43
CA ASP A 231 -28.47 3.57 2.56
C ASP A 231 -27.70 4.43 3.58
N PHE A 232 -26.91 5.41 3.13
CA PHE A 232 -26.20 6.31 4.04
C PHE A 232 -27.14 7.20 4.84
N GLU A 233 -28.14 7.80 4.19
CA GLU A 233 -29.14 8.66 4.84
C GLU A 233 -29.97 7.89 5.86
N GLU A 234 -30.28 6.61 5.57
CA GLU A 234 -30.96 5.71 6.51
C GLU A 234 -30.11 5.33 7.73
N ILE A 235 -28.82 5.05 7.52
CA ILE A 235 -27.90 4.62 8.58
C ILE A 235 -27.42 5.82 9.43
N PHE A 236 -27.26 7.00 8.83
CA PHE A 236 -26.74 8.20 9.48
C PHE A 236 -27.67 9.41 9.28
N PRO A 237 -28.87 9.44 9.89
CA PRO A 237 -29.87 10.49 9.66
C PRO A 237 -29.37 11.89 10.05
N ASP A 238 -28.48 11.98 11.04
CA ASP A 238 -27.90 13.24 11.51
C ASP A 238 -26.68 13.71 10.72
N ARG A 239 -26.19 12.89 9.76
CA ARG A 239 -25.00 13.21 8.96
C ARG A 239 -25.39 13.42 7.51
N HIS A 240 -24.84 14.47 6.91
CA HIS A 240 -25.02 14.74 5.49
C HIS A 240 -23.74 14.36 4.73
N VAL A 241 -23.84 13.47 3.73
CA VAL A 241 -22.70 13.20 2.84
C VAL A 241 -22.40 14.44 2.02
N TYR A 242 -21.14 14.88 2.01
CA TYR A 242 -20.69 15.85 1.01
C TYR A 242 -20.81 15.25 -0.41
N ASP A 243 -21.86 15.65 -1.12
CA ASP A 243 -22.19 15.24 -2.49
C ASP A 243 -22.02 16.45 -3.43
N PRO A 244 -20.78 16.72 -3.93
CA PRO A 244 -20.54 17.83 -4.83
C PRO A 244 -21.29 17.61 -6.16
N PRO A 245 -21.93 18.65 -6.73
CA PRO A 245 -22.70 18.54 -7.97
C PRO A 245 -21.85 17.97 -9.11
N GLU A 246 -22.49 17.17 -9.97
CA GLU A 246 -21.88 16.39 -11.06
C GLU A 246 -21.00 17.23 -11.99
N GLU A 247 -21.30 18.53 -12.11
CA GLU A 247 -20.61 19.53 -12.93
C GLU A 247 -19.13 19.75 -12.54
N ILE A 248 -18.71 19.40 -11.32
CA ILE A 248 -17.33 19.65 -10.83
C ILE A 248 -16.33 18.62 -11.41
N PHE A 249 -16.81 17.48 -11.94
CA PHE A 249 -15.94 16.37 -12.35
C PHE A 249 -15.60 16.30 -13.84
N GLY A 250 -15.98 17.31 -14.63
CA GLY A 250 -15.48 17.49 -16.00
C GLY A 250 -15.58 16.24 -16.87
N VAL A 251 -16.81 15.83 -17.19
CA VAL A 251 -17.06 14.82 -18.23
C VAL A 251 -17.39 15.57 -19.52
N HIS A 252 -16.37 15.83 -20.33
CA HIS A 252 -16.47 16.20 -21.75
C HIS A 252 -15.67 15.19 -22.57
#